data_AF-A0A3P9LSN4-F1
#
_entry.id   AF-A0A3P9LSN4-F1
#
_cell.length_a   1.000
_cell.length_b   1.000
_cell.length_c   1.000
_cell.angle_alpha   90.00
_cell.angle_beta   90.00
_cell.angle_gamma   90.00
#
_symmetry.space_group_name_H-M   'P 1'
#
loop_
_entity.id
_entity.type
_entity.pdbx_description
1 polymer ?
#
loop_
_entity_poly.entity_id
_entity_poly.type
_entity_poly.pdbx_seq_one_letter_code
_entity_poly.pdbx_strand_id
1 'polypeptide(L)'
;MSGKRELKINTKFAQKYDKYRQKEELQKLKDRFGDRNDGSDSDSSGSSSDDSEVELDPTVERDFYRILSLLKKKDPKIYEKDAKFYSEDTSHSDEKPSTSKKAAVKPMFLKDYERAVILEKEGKEVNKYFSAPPSQRAASPSYIQEQRELKASFRKFVEDSDDEDDDEEGGTSTLLTRRMKTQEEKVGWEAPSVNVSLWLKQNRAAFVSG
;
A
#
# COMPACT_ATOMS: atom_id res chain seq x y z
N MET A 1 -34.00 45.47 -27.15
CA MET A 1 -32.92 45.85 -26.21
C MET A 1 -32.22 44.59 -25.74
N SER A 2 -31.18 44.13 -26.45
CA SER A 2 -30.41 42.94 -26.04
C SER A 2 -29.35 43.39 -25.02
N GLY A 3 -29.67 43.24 -23.73
CA GLY A 3 -28.73 43.52 -22.66
C GLY A 3 -27.60 42.49 -22.71
N LYS A 4 -26.39 42.94 -23.06
CA LYS A 4 -25.17 42.13 -23.00
C LYS A 4 -24.96 41.68 -21.55
N ARG A 5 -25.18 40.40 -21.28
CA ARG A 5 -24.86 39.79 -19.98
C ARG A 5 -23.34 39.58 -19.95
N GLU A 6 -22.65 40.32 -19.09
CA GLU A 6 -21.22 40.11 -18.85
C GLU A 6 -21.02 38.80 -18.11
N LEU A 7 -20.35 37.85 -18.76
CA LEU A 7 -19.99 36.57 -18.15
C LEU A 7 -18.78 36.80 -17.24
N LYS A 8 -18.99 36.66 -15.92
CA LYS A 8 -17.89 36.66 -14.94
C LYS A 8 -17.36 35.25 -14.78
N ILE A 9 -16.12 35.05 -15.20
CA ILE A 9 -15.41 33.77 -15.05
C ILE A 9 -14.90 33.64 -13.62
N ASN A 10 -15.19 32.51 -12.97
CA ASN A 10 -14.66 32.21 -11.65
C ASN A 10 -13.21 31.73 -11.74
N THR A 11 -12.28 32.67 -11.64
CA THR A 11 -10.83 32.41 -11.71
C THR A 11 -10.34 31.45 -10.62
N LYS A 12 -10.94 31.49 -9.42
CA LYS A 12 -10.58 30.57 -8.32
C LYS A 12 -10.95 29.13 -8.64
N PHE A 13 -12.06 28.93 -9.34
CA PHE A 13 -12.48 27.60 -9.79
C PHE A 13 -11.58 27.09 -10.91
N ALA A 14 -11.27 27.92 -11.91
CA ALA A 14 -10.36 27.56 -13.00
C ALA A 14 -9.01 27.06 -12.49
N GLN A 15 -8.38 27.81 -11.57
CA GLN A 15 -7.09 27.41 -10.98
C GLN A 15 -7.16 26.09 -10.19
N LYS A 16 -8.29 25.81 -9.52
CA LYS A 16 -8.49 24.52 -8.82
C LYS A 16 -8.71 23.38 -9.80
N TYR A 17 -9.48 23.64 -10.86
CA TYR A 17 -9.76 22.67 -11.91
C TYR A 17 -8.48 22.27 -12.65
N ASP A 18 -7.63 23.24 -13.01
CA ASP A 18 -6.35 22.97 -13.67
C ASP A 18 -5.44 22.09 -12.80
N LYS A 19 -5.35 22.40 -11.50
CA LYS A 19 -4.57 21.59 -10.54
C LYS A 19 -5.14 20.18 -10.37
N TYR A 20 -6.47 20.04 -10.35
CA TYR A 20 -7.12 18.73 -10.27
C TYR A 20 -6.82 17.91 -11.53
N ARG A 21 -6.95 18.54 -12.72
CA ARG A 21 -6.66 17.88 -14.00
C ARG A 21 -5.21 17.42 -14.11
N GLN A 22 -4.26 18.27 -13.73
CA GLN A 22 -2.84 17.90 -13.72
C GLN A 22 -2.56 16.70 -12.82
N LYS A 23 -3.18 16.64 -11.64
CA LYS A 23 -3.04 15.49 -10.73
C LYS A 23 -3.64 14.21 -11.30
N GLU A 24 -4.81 14.31 -11.92
CA GLU A 24 -5.47 13.17 -12.58
C GLU A 24 -4.62 12.61 -13.73
N GLU A 25 -4.05 13.49 -14.56
CA GLU A 25 -3.15 13.08 -15.64
C GLU A 25 -1.87 12.44 -15.12
N LEU A 26 -1.28 13.01 -14.07
CA LEU A 26 -0.10 12.46 -13.42
C LEU A 26 -0.40 11.08 -12.82
N GLN A 27 -1.54 10.92 -12.16
CA GLN A 27 -1.99 9.61 -11.66
C GLN A 27 -2.18 8.61 -12.80
N LYS A 28 -2.83 9.02 -13.90
CA LYS A 28 -3.02 8.16 -15.08
C LYS A 28 -1.69 7.80 -15.77
N LEU A 29 -0.66 8.63 -15.66
CA LEU A 29 0.69 8.26 -16.08
C LEU A 29 1.31 7.25 -15.11
N LYS A 30 1.21 7.48 -13.80
CA LYS A 30 1.70 6.56 -12.78
C LYS A 30 1.05 5.17 -12.89
N ASP A 31 -0.25 5.11 -13.12
CA ASP A 31 -0.97 3.85 -13.28
C ASP A 31 -0.55 3.10 -14.56
N ARG A 32 -0.10 3.83 -15.61
CA ARG A 32 0.32 3.23 -16.89
C ARG A 32 1.79 2.84 -16.94
N PHE A 33 2.65 3.63 -16.31
CA PHE A 33 4.12 3.49 -16.41
C PHE A 33 4.79 3.13 -15.08
N GLY A 34 4.01 2.96 -14.01
CA GLY A 34 4.52 2.79 -12.65
C GLY A 34 4.97 4.10 -12.02
N ASP A 35 5.06 4.15 -10.69
CA ASP A 35 5.64 5.27 -9.97
C ASP A 35 7.17 5.17 -10.01
N ARG A 36 7.78 5.78 -11.04
CA ARG A 36 9.25 5.82 -11.21
C ARG A 36 10.00 6.57 -10.09
N ASN A 37 9.29 7.08 -9.09
CA ASN A 37 9.86 7.91 -8.03
C ASN A 37 9.99 7.17 -6.67
N ASP A 38 9.57 5.90 -6.56
CA ASP A 38 9.70 5.05 -5.34
C ASP A 38 10.86 4.03 -5.43
N GLY A 39 11.86 4.33 -6.25
CA GLY A 39 13.09 3.55 -6.31
C GLY A 39 13.47 3.19 -7.72
N SER A 40 14.74 3.48 -8.02
CA SER A 40 15.44 3.03 -9.22
C SER A 40 15.02 3.70 -10.53
N ASP A 41 16.02 4.33 -11.14
CA ASP A 41 16.19 4.46 -12.59
C ASP A 41 15.36 5.54 -13.31
N SER A 42 15.94 6.75 -13.29
CA SER A 42 15.78 7.69 -14.39
C SER A 42 16.60 7.23 -15.59
N ASP A 43 16.24 6.08 -16.18
CA ASP A 43 16.61 5.72 -17.54
C ASP A 43 15.35 5.70 -18.41
N SER A 44 15.09 6.86 -19.01
CA SER A 44 14.41 6.93 -20.29
C SER A 44 15.28 7.66 -21.28
N SER A 45 16.42 7.03 -21.57
CA SER A 45 16.96 6.97 -22.92
C SER A 45 16.15 5.91 -23.68
N GLY A 46 15.22 6.37 -24.52
CA GLY A 46 14.63 5.50 -25.52
C GLY A 46 15.69 5.15 -26.55
N SER A 47 16.34 4.00 -26.42
CA SER A 47 16.88 3.23 -27.54
C SER A 47 17.22 1.83 -27.09
N SER A 48 16.47 0.86 -27.60
CA SER A 48 16.81 -0.56 -27.56
C SER A 48 18.19 -0.76 -28.21
N SER A 49 19.22 -0.97 -27.40
CA SER A 49 20.43 -1.68 -27.83
C SER A 49 20.96 -2.44 -26.63
N ASP A 50 20.92 -3.76 -26.75
CA ASP A 50 21.61 -4.72 -25.90
C ASP A 50 23.12 -4.49 -26.05
N ASP A 51 23.64 -3.50 -25.33
CA ASP A 51 25.07 -3.35 -25.08
C ASP A 51 25.20 -3.00 -23.61
N SER A 52 25.99 -3.78 -22.91
CA SER A 52 26.13 -3.71 -21.46
C SER A 52 26.65 -2.33 -21.09
N GLU A 53 25.82 -1.52 -20.43
CA GLU A 53 26.23 -0.24 -19.86
C GLU A 53 27.18 -0.53 -18.69
N VAL A 54 28.45 -0.71 -19.02
CA VAL A 54 29.52 -0.84 -18.04
C VAL A 54 29.82 0.57 -17.56
N GLU A 55 29.44 0.86 -16.31
CA GLU A 55 29.90 2.06 -15.62
C GLU A 55 31.44 2.04 -15.56
N LEU A 56 32.09 2.77 -16.48
CA LEU A 56 33.53 2.93 -16.48
C LEU A 56 33.92 3.94 -15.39
N ASP A 57 35.08 3.73 -14.76
CA ASP A 57 35.62 4.70 -13.81
C ASP A 57 35.79 6.07 -14.50
N PRO A 58 35.30 7.18 -13.90
CA PRO A 58 35.47 8.52 -14.45
C PRO A 58 36.94 8.91 -14.71
N THR A 59 37.92 8.25 -14.09
CA THR A 59 39.33 8.44 -14.44
C THR A 59 39.68 7.83 -15.80
N VAL A 60 39.26 6.58 -16.05
CA VAL A 60 39.45 5.85 -17.30
C VAL A 60 38.70 6.52 -18.45
N GLU A 61 37.49 7.00 -18.20
CA GLU A 61 36.67 7.66 -19.22
C GLU A 61 37.29 9.01 -19.66
N ARG A 62 37.88 9.78 -18.75
CA ARG A 62 38.61 11.02 -19.10
C ARG A 62 39.83 10.73 -19.97
N ASP A 63 40.59 9.69 -19.63
CA ASP A 63 41.76 9.29 -20.42
C ASP A 63 41.33 8.77 -21.80
N PHE A 64 40.23 8.03 -21.89
CA PHE A 64 39.62 7.61 -23.15
C PHE A 64 39.29 8.80 -24.06
N TYR A 65 38.57 9.82 -23.56
CA TYR A 65 38.26 11.00 -24.37
C TYR A 65 39.49 11.80 -24.78
N ARG A 66 40.53 11.85 -23.92
CA ARG A 66 41.81 12.47 -24.26
C ARG A 66 42.47 11.76 -25.44
N ILE A 67 42.56 10.43 -25.40
CA ILE A 67 43.13 9.61 -26.47
C ILE A 67 42.32 9.77 -27.76
N LEU A 68 40.99 9.74 -27.66
CA LEU A 68 40.09 9.92 -28.81
C LEU A 68 40.33 11.26 -29.51
N SER A 69 40.62 12.32 -28.75
CA SER A 69 40.95 13.63 -29.31
C SER A 69 42.29 13.64 -30.05
N LEU A 70 43.32 12.96 -29.53
CA LEU A 70 44.63 12.82 -30.16
C LEU A 70 44.53 12.00 -31.46
N LEU A 71 43.73 10.93 -31.43
CA LEU A 71 43.42 10.10 -32.58
C LEU A 71 42.73 10.90 -33.69
N LYS A 72 41.72 11.70 -33.32
CA LYS A 72 40.98 12.56 -34.26
C LYS A 72 41.86 13.63 -34.89
N LYS A 73 42.84 14.16 -34.15
CA LYS A 73 43.83 15.14 -34.63
C LYS A 73 45.01 14.51 -35.37
N LYS A 74 45.11 13.18 -35.38
CA LYS A 74 46.23 12.42 -35.96
C LYS A 74 47.59 12.83 -35.38
N ASP A 75 47.62 13.08 -34.07
CA ASP A 75 48.86 13.48 -33.39
C ASP A 75 49.90 12.33 -33.45
N PRO A 76 51.17 12.59 -33.83
CA PRO A 76 52.17 11.53 -34.04
C PRO A 76 52.49 10.73 -32.77
N LYS A 77 52.22 11.32 -31.60
CA LYS A 77 52.39 10.70 -30.28
C LYS A 77 51.57 9.43 -30.08
N ILE A 78 50.47 9.23 -30.82
CA ILE A 78 49.65 8.01 -30.71
C ILE A 78 50.31 6.79 -31.37
N TYR A 79 51.35 7.00 -32.20
CA TYR A 79 52.06 5.96 -32.94
C TYR A 79 53.43 5.62 -32.34
N GLU A 80 53.84 6.34 -31.30
CA GLU A 80 55.07 6.05 -30.56
C GLU A 80 54.86 4.80 -29.69
N LYS A 81 55.76 3.82 -29.78
CA LYS A 81 55.66 2.54 -29.05
C LYS A 81 55.78 2.69 -27.53
N ASP A 82 56.41 3.78 -27.09
CA ASP A 82 56.68 4.06 -25.68
C ASP A 82 55.60 4.92 -25.02
N ALA A 83 54.52 5.26 -25.76
CA ALA A 83 53.45 6.10 -25.24
C ALA A 83 52.50 5.29 -24.33
N LYS A 84 52.42 5.70 -23.05
CA LYS A 84 51.49 5.14 -22.07
C LYS A 84 50.27 6.04 -21.94
N PHE A 85 49.10 5.50 -22.28
CA PHE A 85 47.85 6.28 -22.37
C PHE A 85 46.93 6.12 -21.17
N TYR A 86 47.00 4.96 -20.50
CA TYR A 86 46.27 4.69 -19.28
C TYR A 86 47.26 4.56 -18.12
N SER A 87 46.88 5.06 -16.95
CA SER A 87 47.66 4.90 -15.73
C SER A 87 47.57 3.44 -15.27
N GLU A 88 48.69 2.81 -14.89
CA GLU A 88 48.71 1.39 -14.45
C GLU A 88 47.98 1.14 -13.12
N ASP A 89 47.60 2.20 -12.42
CA ASP A 89 46.85 2.16 -11.16
C ASP A 89 45.37 1.77 -11.35
N THR A 90 44.90 1.56 -12.58
CA THR A 90 43.52 1.11 -12.87
C THR A 90 43.32 -0.39 -12.68
N SER A 91 44.30 -1.11 -12.14
CA SER A 91 44.20 -2.52 -11.82
C SER A 91 43.46 -2.70 -10.49
N HIS A 92 42.12 -2.81 -10.56
CA HIS A 92 41.23 -3.23 -9.48
C HIS A 92 41.68 -2.77 -8.09
N SER A 93 41.76 -1.46 -7.88
CA SER A 93 41.69 -0.97 -6.52
C SER A 93 40.25 -1.25 -6.05
N ASP A 94 40.09 -2.32 -5.27
CA ASP A 94 39.05 -2.44 -4.24
C ASP A 94 39.21 -1.25 -3.28
N GLU A 95 38.95 -0.03 -3.78
CA GLU A 95 38.75 1.14 -2.96
C GLU A 95 37.40 0.93 -2.31
N LYS A 96 37.48 0.25 -1.16
CA LYS A 96 36.46 0.26 -0.13
C LYS A 96 35.90 1.68 -0.06
N PRO A 97 34.59 1.89 -0.22
CA PRO A 97 34.01 3.19 0.00
C PRO A 97 34.30 3.58 1.44
N SER A 98 35.26 4.49 1.59
CA SER A 98 35.51 5.27 2.79
C SER A 98 34.32 6.20 2.97
N THR A 99 33.22 5.62 3.46
CA THR A 99 32.14 6.38 4.05
C THR A 99 32.15 6.05 5.53
N SER A 100 32.23 7.13 6.30
CA SER A 100 32.14 7.17 7.76
C SER A 100 31.33 6.02 8.37
N LYS A 101 31.86 5.46 9.46
CA LYS A 101 31.16 4.59 10.42
C LYS A 101 29.79 5.18 10.82
N LYS A 102 28.77 5.02 10.00
CA LYS A 102 27.39 4.89 10.46
C LYS A 102 27.19 3.39 10.48
N ALA A 103 27.03 2.86 11.69
CA ALA A 103 26.89 1.43 11.97
C ALA A 103 26.13 0.76 10.84
N ALA A 104 26.71 -0.29 10.25
CA ALA A 104 26.08 -1.07 9.19
C ALA A 104 24.66 -1.42 9.64
N VAL A 105 23.69 -0.65 9.16
CA VAL A 105 22.28 -0.93 9.42
C VAL A 105 22.04 -2.18 8.59
N LYS A 106 21.85 -3.29 9.29
CA LYS A 106 21.60 -4.59 8.71
C LYS A 106 20.50 -4.41 7.65
N PRO A 107 20.70 -4.89 6.41
CA PRO A 107 19.67 -4.75 5.39
C PRO A 107 18.40 -5.40 5.94
N MET A 108 17.36 -4.58 6.13
CA MET A 108 16.07 -5.05 6.62
C MET A 108 15.22 -5.40 5.42
N PHE A 109 14.56 -6.55 5.48
CA PHE A 109 13.53 -6.87 4.50
C PHE A 109 12.26 -6.08 4.81
N LEU A 110 11.37 -5.90 3.83
CA LEU A 110 10.11 -5.16 4.01
C LEU A 110 9.30 -5.67 5.21
N LYS A 111 9.25 -7.00 5.39
CA LYS A 111 8.61 -7.66 6.54
C LYS A 111 9.25 -7.30 7.88
N ASP A 112 10.55 -7.07 7.91
CA ASP A 112 11.25 -6.70 9.14
C ASP A 112 10.91 -5.27 9.54
N TYR A 113 10.74 -4.37 8.56
CA TYR A 113 10.29 -3.01 8.80
C TYR A 113 8.85 -2.97 9.32
N GLU A 114 7.93 -3.72 8.71
CA GLU A 114 6.54 -3.85 9.19
C GLU A 114 6.50 -4.36 10.64
N ARG A 115 7.25 -5.41 10.95
CA ARG A 115 7.36 -5.94 12.31
C ARG A 115 7.96 -4.93 13.29
N ALA A 116 8.97 -4.17 12.87
CA ALA A 116 9.55 -3.10 13.68
C ALA A 116 8.56 -1.97 13.94
N VAL A 117 7.78 -1.56 12.93
CA VAL A 117 6.72 -0.55 13.08
C VAL A 117 5.62 -1.02 14.02
N ILE A 118 5.24 -2.30 13.98
CA ILE A 118 4.25 -2.86 14.91
C ILE A 118 4.77 -2.91 16.34
N LEU A 119 6.00 -3.39 16.55
CA LEU A 119 6.58 -3.59 17.88
C LEU A 119 7.03 -2.28 18.54
N GLU A 120 7.68 -1.39 17.80
CA GLU A 120 8.28 -0.15 18.33
C GLU A 120 7.33 1.05 18.23
N LYS A 121 6.53 1.14 17.16
CA LYS A 121 5.64 2.28 16.89
C LYS A 121 4.16 1.98 17.12
N GLU A 122 3.83 0.88 17.80
CA GLU A 122 2.45 0.40 18.03
C GLU A 122 1.60 0.28 16.75
N GLY A 123 2.24 0.12 15.58
CA GLY A 123 1.56 0.09 14.28
C GLY A 123 1.18 1.47 13.70
N LYS A 124 1.78 2.58 14.18
CA LYS A 124 1.56 3.93 13.64
C LYS A 124 2.69 4.32 12.70
N GLU A 125 2.36 4.52 11.43
CA GLU A 125 3.29 5.08 10.45
C GLU A 125 3.50 6.57 10.73
N VAL A 126 4.69 6.91 11.22
CA VAL A 126 5.07 8.30 11.48
C VAL A 126 5.43 8.95 10.14
N ASN A 127 4.45 9.56 9.47
CA ASN A 127 4.72 10.43 8.33
C ASN A 127 5.38 11.72 8.81
N LYS A 128 6.68 11.89 8.53
CA LYS A 128 7.51 13.03 8.97
C LYS A 128 6.98 14.40 8.52
N TYR A 129 6.11 14.45 7.51
CA TYR A 129 5.51 15.68 6.99
C TYR A 129 4.17 16.07 7.63
N PHE A 130 3.57 15.19 8.44
CA PHE A 130 2.35 15.47 9.20
C PHE A 130 2.59 15.12 10.68
N SER A 131 3.47 15.89 11.33
CA SER A 131 3.51 15.92 12.79
C SER A 131 2.38 16.81 13.30
N ALA A 132 1.16 16.28 13.23
CA ALA A 132 0.14 16.69 14.18
C ALA A 132 0.59 16.15 15.56
N PRO A 133 0.34 16.88 16.67
CA PRO A 133 0.54 16.31 18.00
C PRO A 133 -0.21 14.97 18.06
N PRO A 134 0.25 13.98 18.85
CA PRO A 134 -0.46 12.72 18.98
C PRO A 134 -1.87 13.08 19.42
N SER A 135 -2.82 13.05 18.47
CA SER A 135 -4.21 13.01 18.80
C SER A 135 -4.27 11.75 19.62
N GLN A 136 -4.40 11.92 20.94
CA GLN A 136 -4.93 10.90 21.83
C GLN A 136 -6.00 10.23 20.98
N ARG A 137 -5.85 8.91 20.76
CA ARG A 137 -6.84 8.15 19.99
C ARG A 137 -8.17 8.72 20.43
N ALA A 138 -8.95 9.26 19.48
CA ALA A 138 -10.33 9.62 19.78
C ALA A 138 -10.85 8.46 20.62
N ALA A 139 -11.44 8.75 21.77
CA ALA A 139 -11.87 7.74 22.73
C ALA A 139 -13.04 6.93 22.16
N SER A 140 -12.90 6.45 20.92
CA SER A 140 -13.74 5.51 20.25
C SER A 140 -13.64 4.22 21.04
N PRO A 141 -14.80 3.64 21.41
CA PRO A 141 -14.85 2.36 22.08
C PRO A 141 -14.03 1.30 21.33
N SER A 142 -13.46 0.33 22.06
CA SER A 142 -12.90 -0.85 21.41
C SER A 142 -13.99 -1.60 20.64
N TYR A 143 -13.64 -2.35 19.58
CA TYR A 143 -14.58 -3.21 18.86
C TYR A 143 -15.46 -4.07 19.79
N ILE A 144 -14.90 -4.59 20.88
CA ILE A 144 -15.65 -5.38 21.87
C ILE A 144 -16.67 -4.51 22.62
N GLN A 145 -16.31 -3.25 22.89
CA GLN A 145 -17.18 -2.29 23.56
C GLN A 145 -18.30 -1.81 22.62
N GLU A 146 -17.99 -1.53 21.35
CA GLU A 146 -18.99 -1.24 20.31
C GLU A 146 -19.96 -2.40 20.13
N GLN A 147 -19.48 -3.64 20.09
CA GLN A 147 -20.35 -4.82 20.01
C GLN A 147 -21.28 -4.95 21.23
N ARG A 148 -20.80 -4.63 22.44
CA ARG A 148 -21.65 -4.65 23.63
C ARG A 148 -22.71 -3.56 23.58
N GLU A 149 -22.34 -2.37 23.13
CA GLU A 149 -23.25 -1.23 22.99
C GLU A 149 -24.32 -1.51 21.92
N LEU A 150 -23.93 -2.04 20.76
CA LEU A 150 -24.85 -2.51 19.73
C LEU A 150 -25.82 -3.57 20.27
N LYS A 151 -25.31 -4.60 20.95
CA LYS A 151 -26.16 -5.65 21.57
C LYS A 151 -27.09 -5.09 22.65
N ALA A 152 -26.64 -4.11 23.42
CA ALA A 152 -27.46 -3.47 24.44
C ALA A 152 -28.56 -2.60 23.81
N SER A 153 -28.23 -1.82 22.77
CA SER A 153 -29.22 -1.02 22.03
C SER A 153 -30.27 -1.89 21.35
N PHE A 154 -29.85 -3.03 20.77
CA PHE A 154 -30.75 -3.98 20.13
C PHE A 154 -31.67 -4.69 21.14
N ARG A 155 -31.16 -5.06 22.33
CA ARG A 155 -31.99 -5.64 23.39
C ARG A 155 -33.06 -4.69 23.90
N LYS A 156 -32.70 -3.41 24.14
CA LYS A 156 -33.68 -2.38 24.54
C LYS A 156 -34.81 -2.26 23.53
N PHE A 157 -34.48 -2.24 22.24
CA PHE A 157 -35.49 -2.16 21.17
C PHE A 157 -36.44 -3.37 21.16
N VAL A 158 -35.94 -4.57 21.48
CA VAL A 158 -36.76 -5.79 21.54
C VAL A 158 -37.62 -5.83 22.80
N GLU A 159 -37.09 -5.43 23.96
CA GLU A 159 -37.82 -5.37 25.24
C GLU A 159 -38.91 -4.29 25.23
N ASP A 160 -38.64 -3.10 24.68
CA ASP A 160 -39.66 -2.04 24.49
C ASP A 160 -40.80 -2.48 23.56
N SER A 161 -40.57 -3.47 22.68
CA SER A 161 -41.62 -4.01 21.79
C SER A 161 -42.51 -5.08 22.44
N ASP A 162 -42.16 -5.59 23.63
CA ASP A 162 -42.88 -6.67 24.33
C ASP A 162 -43.74 -6.14 25.50
N ASP A 163 -43.54 -4.88 25.92
CA ASP A 163 -44.19 -4.25 27.08
C ASP A 163 -45.31 -3.24 26.69
N GLU A 164 -45.59 -3.07 25.39
CA GLU A 164 -46.71 -2.23 24.90
C GLU A 164 -47.92 -3.12 24.55
N ASP A 165 -48.79 -3.30 25.55
CA ASP A 165 -50.17 -3.80 25.35
C ASP A 165 -50.95 -2.82 24.46
N ASP A 166 -51.35 -3.34 23.30
CA ASP A 166 -52.49 -3.00 22.44
C ASP A 166 -53.26 -1.71 22.77
N ASP A 167 -52.99 -0.61 22.04
CA ASP A 167 -54.02 0.31 21.55
C ASP A 167 -53.44 1.29 20.51
N GLU A 168 -53.95 1.13 19.28
CA GLU A 168 -54.20 2.18 18.28
C GLU A 168 -53.02 2.94 17.61
N GLU A 169 -52.86 2.61 16.32
CA GLU A 169 -52.52 3.54 15.22
C GLU A 169 -51.10 4.15 15.14
N GLY A 170 -50.30 3.63 14.20
CA GLY A 170 -49.40 4.50 13.43
C GLY A 170 -47.91 4.49 13.79
N GLY A 171 -47.27 3.33 13.63
CA GLY A 171 -45.96 3.22 12.98
C GLY A 171 -44.74 3.74 13.75
N THR A 172 -44.04 2.84 14.46
CA THR A 172 -42.58 2.63 14.31
C THR A 172 -42.04 1.39 15.05
N SER A 173 -42.83 0.70 15.90
CA SER A 173 -42.32 -0.41 16.75
C SER A 173 -42.32 -1.81 16.12
N THR A 174 -43.02 -2.05 15.01
CA THR A 174 -43.21 -3.42 14.46
C THR A 174 -42.22 -3.84 13.37
N LEU A 175 -40.94 -3.45 13.44
CA LEU A 175 -39.95 -3.83 12.42
C LEU A 175 -39.56 -5.33 12.46
N LEU A 176 -39.74 -6.01 13.59
CA LEU A 176 -39.38 -7.42 13.77
C LEU A 176 -40.48 -8.19 14.49
N THR A 177 -41.24 -9.02 13.75
CA THR A 177 -42.22 -9.97 14.34
C THR A 177 -41.59 -11.34 14.56
N ARG A 178 -41.77 -11.94 15.74
CA ARG A 178 -41.31 -13.30 16.03
C ARG A 178 -42.01 -14.30 15.10
N ARG A 179 -41.27 -14.88 14.15
CA ARG A 179 -41.81 -15.95 13.28
C ARG A 179 -42.02 -17.23 14.08
N MET A 180 -43.26 -17.72 14.14
CA MET A 180 -43.53 -19.05 14.67
C MET A 180 -43.12 -20.11 13.63
N LYS A 181 -42.24 -21.04 14.02
CA LYS A 181 -41.84 -22.15 13.15
C LYS A 181 -43.02 -23.09 12.93
N THR A 182 -43.33 -23.39 11.68
CA THR A 182 -44.29 -24.43 11.30
C THR A 182 -43.77 -25.82 11.70
N GLN A 183 -44.67 -26.77 11.95
CA GLN A 183 -44.30 -28.14 12.36
C GLN A 183 -43.36 -28.81 11.34
N GLU A 184 -43.60 -28.63 10.04
CA GLU A 184 -42.77 -29.17 8.96
C GLU A 184 -41.31 -28.69 9.03
N GLU A 185 -41.10 -27.42 9.35
CA GLU A 185 -39.76 -26.85 9.47
C GLU A 185 -39.03 -27.40 10.70
N LYS A 186 -39.73 -27.55 11.84
CA LYS A 186 -39.17 -28.20 13.04
C LYS A 186 -38.71 -29.61 12.74
N VAL A 187 -39.54 -30.40 12.05
CA VAL A 187 -39.19 -31.76 11.61
C VAL A 187 -37.98 -31.75 10.66
N GLY A 188 -37.90 -30.77 9.76
CA GLY A 188 -36.76 -30.57 8.88
C GLY A 188 -35.44 -30.21 9.59
N TRP A 189 -35.47 -29.51 10.73
CA TRP A 189 -34.29 -29.24 11.56
C TRP A 189 -33.93 -30.43 12.48
N GLU A 190 -34.92 -31.16 12.97
CA GLU A 190 -34.71 -32.33 13.84
C GLU A 190 -34.16 -33.52 13.06
N ALA A 191 -34.59 -33.75 11.81
CA ALA A 191 -34.13 -34.88 11.01
C ALA A 191 -32.59 -34.93 10.79
N PRO A 192 -31.90 -33.84 10.43
CA PRO A 192 -30.44 -33.79 10.38
C PRO A 192 -29.79 -34.06 11.73
N SER A 193 -30.37 -33.53 12.83
CA SER A 193 -29.82 -33.72 14.18
C SER A 193 -29.92 -35.18 14.64
N VAL A 194 -31.03 -35.84 14.32
CA VAL A 194 -31.26 -37.26 14.59
C VAL A 194 -30.25 -38.10 13.79
N ASN A 195 -30.05 -37.78 12.50
CA ASN A 195 -29.07 -38.48 11.65
C ASN A 195 -27.63 -38.34 12.15
N VAL A 196 -27.20 -37.13 12.53
CA VAL A 196 -25.87 -36.90 13.11
C VAL A 196 -25.72 -37.66 14.42
N SER A 197 -26.73 -37.63 15.30
CA SER A 197 -26.69 -38.38 16.55
C SER A 197 -26.62 -39.90 16.35
N LEU A 198 -27.28 -40.43 15.32
CA LEU A 198 -27.25 -41.84 14.96
C LEU A 198 -25.88 -42.23 14.40
N TRP A 199 -25.30 -41.41 13.53
CA TRP A 199 -23.96 -41.58 12.97
C TRP A 199 -22.89 -41.55 14.06
N LEU A 200 -22.98 -40.62 15.02
CA LEU A 200 -22.09 -40.59 16.18
C LEU A 200 -22.21 -41.86 17.03
N LYS A 201 -23.43 -42.38 17.27
CA LYS A 201 -23.63 -43.63 18.01
C LYS A 201 -23.02 -44.83 17.27
N GLN A 202 -23.21 -44.92 15.96
CA GLN A 202 -22.69 -45.99 15.12
C GLN A 202 -21.15 -46.00 15.11
N ASN A 203 -20.52 -44.82 15.03
CA ASN A 203 -19.07 -44.69 14.97
C ASN A 203 -18.39 -44.65 16.36
N ARG A 204 -19.14 -44.39 17.43
CA ARG A 204 -18.62 -44.46 18.80
C ARG A 204 -18.35 -45.90 19.24
N ALA A 205 -19.02 -46.90 18.66
CA ALA A 205 -18.71 -48.30 18.88
C ALA A 205 -17.38 -48.72 18.20
N ALA A 206 -17.00 -48.06 17.09
CA ALA A 206 -15.76 -48.36 16.36
C ALA A 206 -14.50 -47.75 17.00
N PHE A 207 -14.63 -46.73 17.86
CA PHE A 207 -13.50 -46.06 18.51
C PHE A 207 -13.11 -46.65 19.88
N VAL A 208 -13.91 -47.56 20.44
CA VAL A 208 -13.66 -48.17 21.78
C VAL A 208 -13.05 -49.58 21.67
N SER A 209 -12.90 -50.13 20.47
CA SER A 209 -12.30 -51.46 20.23
C SER A 209 -10.98 -51.40 19.47
N GLY A 210 -10.09 -50.47 19.85
CA GLY A 210 -8.70 -50.37 19.37
C GLY A 210 -7.74 -50.26 20.53
#